data_AF-A0A382LRL8-F1
#
_entry.id   AF-A0A382LRL8-F1
#
_cell.length_a   1.000
_cell.length_b   1.000
_cell.length_c   1.000
_cell.angle_alpha   90.00
_cell.angle_beta   90.00
_cell.angle_gamma   90.00
#
_symmetry.space_group_name_H-M   'P 1'
#
loop_
_entity.id
_entity.type
_entity.pdbx_description
1 polymer ?
#
loop_
_entity_poly.entity_id
_entity_poly.type
_entity_poly.pdbx_seq_one_letter_code
_entity_poly.pdbx_strand_id
1 'polypeptide(L)'
;MDWHFRSRSHHCDDCESAFEDKQPYHTILFRGMESLERRDICPGCWEQKHKTEPGAMGGYISHWQGVYEVPPPPPPEAIQKDNAETLLKKLIEQNDPGHTEACFILAVMLERKR
;
A
#
# COMPACT_ATOMS: atom_id res chain seq x y z
N MET A 1 -8.66 11.16 23.37
CA MET A 1 -7.29 11.32 22.84
C MET A 1 -7.14 10.26 21.77
N ASP A 2 -7.34 10.65 20.50
CA ASP A 2 -7.29 9.72 19.38
C ASP A 2 -5.83 9.28 19.12
N TRP A 3 -5.59 7.98 19.19
CA TRP A 3 -4.28 7.37 19.07
C TRP A 3 -3.96 6.95 17.62
N HIS A 4 -4.51 7.68 16.65
CA HIS A 4 -4.29 7.43 15.22
C HIS A 4 -2.95 8.03 14.80
N PHE A 5 -1.90 7.22 14.75
CA PHE A 5 -0.63 7.57 14.10
C PHE A 5 -0.48 6.79 12.79
N ARG A 6 0.20 7.40 11.81
CA ARG A 6 0.39 6.80 10.47
C ARG A 6 1.23 5.52 10.54
N SER A 7 1.01 4.63 9.59
CA SER A 7 1.89 3.48 9.39
C SER A 7 3.30 3.90 9.01
N ARG A 8 4.26 3.00 9.22
CA ARG A 8 5.66 3.13 8.80
C ARG A 8 5.79 3.43 7.31
N SER A 9 6.56 4.47 6.95
CA SER A 9 6.80 4.93 5.58
C SER A 9 7.64 3.94 4.77
N HIS A 10 7.41 3.86 3.46
CA HIS A 10 8.27 3.10 2.54
C HIS A 10 9.56 3.82 2.15
N HIS A 11 9.69 5.09 2.53
CA HIS A 11 10.82 5.95 2.18
C HIS A 11 11.33 6.69 3.41
N CYS A 12 12.61 7.04 3.39
CA CYS A 12 13.21 7.94 4.37
C CYS A 12 12.58 9.34 4.27
N ASP A 13 12.11 9.91 5.37
CA ASP A 13 11.56 11.28 5.40
C ASP A 13 12.61 12.37 5.11
N ASP A 14 13.91 12.07 5.24
CA ASP A 14 14.99 13.06 5.05
C ASP A 14 15.58 13.06 3.63
N CYS A 15 15.67 11.91 2.98
CA CYS A 15 16.31 11.75 1.67
C CYS A 15 15.42 11.13 0.60
N GLU A 16 14.17 10.80 0.96
CA GLU A 16 13.13 10.23 0.09
C GLU A 16 13.51 8.90 -0.57
N SER A 17 14.64 8.32 -0.22
CA SER A 17 15.07 7.02 -0.74
C SER A 17 14.19 5.91 -0.17
N ALA A 18 13.76 5.00 -1.04
CA ALA A 18 12.99 3.83 -0.62
C ALA A 18 13.81 2.95 0.31
N PHE A 19 13.16 2.36 1.31
CA PHE A 19 13.81 1.37 2.16
C PHE A 19 13.93 0.02 1.44
N GLU A 20 15.11 -0.57 1.51
CA GLU A 20 15.40 -1.92 1.03
C GLU A 20 14.87 -2.97 2.01
N ASP A 21 14.59 -4.18 1.51
CA ASP A 21 14.18 -5.27 2.38
C ASP A 21 15.25 -5.57 3.42
N LYS A 22 14.80 -5.77 4.66
CA LYS A 22 15.64 -5.97 5.85
C LYS A 22 16.55 -4.78 6.21
N GLN A 23 16.36 -3.62 5.61
CA GLN A 23 17.11 -2.43 5.98
C GLN A 23 16.69 -1.93 7.38
N PRO A 24 17.64 -1.67 8.29
CA PRO A 24 17.31 -1.01 9.55
C PRO A 24 16.88 0.44 9.29
N TYR A 25 15.96 0.94 10.10
CA TYR A 25 15.54 2.34 10.07
C TYR A 25 15.27 2.84 11.50
N HIS A 26 15.28 4.15 11.68
CA HIS A 26 14.90 4.80 12.93
C HIS A 26 13.59 5.53 12.75
N THR A 27 12.74 5.51 13.78
CA THR A 27 11.50 6.30 13.80
C THR A 27 11.58 7.34 14.89
N ILE A 28 11.15 8.56 14.58
CA ILE A 28 10.93 9.63 15.54
C ILE A 28 9.44 9.93 15.60
N LEU A 29 8.87 9.91 16.81
CA LEU A 29 7.52 10.33 17.10
C LEU A 29 7.55 11.70 17.77
N PHE A 30 6.73 12.62 17.25
CA PHE A 30 6.61 13.97 17.79
C PHE A 30 5.14 14.43 17.81
N ARG A 31 4.88 15.39 18.67
CA ARG A 31 3.61 16.09 18.80
C ARG A 31 3.56 17.19 17.74
N GLY A 32 2.77 16.96 16.69
CA GLY A 32 2.40 18.00 15.73
C GLY A 32 1.38 18.97 16.33
N MET A 33 0.93 19.93 15.52
CA MET A 33 -0.04 20.94 15.96
C MET A 33 -1.40 20.34 16.35
N GLU A 34 -1.87 19.35 15.57
CA GLU A 34 -3.20 18.75 15.74
C GLU A 34 -3.16 17.24 16.00
N SER A 35 -2.03 16.57 15.72
CA SER A 35 -1.94 15.11 15.78
C SER A 35 -0.55 14.60 16.15
N LEU A 36 -0.44 13.28 16.34
CA LEU A 36 0.84 12.60 16.48
C LEU A 36 1.46 12.39 15.10
N GLU A 37 2.70 12.83 14.93
CA GLU A 37 3.43 12.70 13.68
C GLU A 37 4.60 11.73 13.84
N ARG A 38 4.84 10.96 12.77
CA ARG A 38 5.87 9.94 12.68
C ARG A 38 6.78 10.28 11.50
N ARG A 39 8.09 10.19 11.70
CA ARG A 39 9.10 10.22 10.64
C ARG A 39 9.98 8.99 10.71
N ASP A 40 10.20 8.34 9.59
CA ASP A 40 11.07 7.18 9.43
C ASP A 40 12.33 7.58 8.66
N ILE A 41 13.49 7.32 9.26
CA ILE A 41 14.79 7.84 8.83
C ILE A 41 15.73 6.66 8.55
N CYS A 42 16.41 6.68 7.40
CA CYS A 42 17.40 5.68 7.06
C CYS A 42 18.65 5.80 7.95
N PRO A 43 19.49 4.74 8.06
CA PRO A 43 20.66 4.76 8.92
C PRO A 43 21.65 5.89 8.59
N GLY A 44 21.82 6.19 7.30
CA GLY A 44 22.71 7.26 6.84
C GLY A 44 22.25 8.65 7.33
N CYS A 45 20.97 8.98 7.16
CA CYS A 45 20.41 10.23 7.63
C CYS A 45 20.37 10.30 9.16
N TRP A 46 20.11 9.17 9.83
CA TRP A 46 20.13 9.08 11.29
C TRP A 46 21.51 9.45 11.86
N GLU A 47 22.57 8.82 11.36
CA GLU A 47 23.95 9.06 11.80
C GLU A 47 24.39 10.52 11.55
N GLN A 48 23.96 11.13 10.44
CA GLN A 48 24.37 12.48 10.06
C GLN A 48 23.63 13.58 10.83
N LYS A 49 22.33 13.40 11.12
CA LYS A 49 21.46 14.50 11.57
C LYS A 49 20.82 14.28 12.94
N HIS A 50 20.55 13.03 13.32
CA HIS A 50 19.66 12.74 14.46
C HIS A 50 20.34 11.99 15.60
N LYS A 51 21.47 11.30 15.38
CA LYS A 51 22.11 10.45 16.40
C LYS A 51 22.44 11.18 17.70
N THR A 52 22.94 12.40 17.60
CA THR A 52 23.38 13.19 18.77
C THR A 52 22.20 13.74 19.55
N GLU A 53 21.16 14.18 18.84
CA GLU A 53 19.98 14.79 19.47
C GLU A 53 18.71 14.49 18.65
N PRO A 54 18.13 13.28 18.79
CA PRO A 54 16.93 12.90 18.03
C PRO A 54 15.72 13.80 18.32
N GLY A 55 15.74 14.48 19.47
CA GLY A 55 14.71 15.38 19.97
C GLY A 55 14.97 16.86 19.73
N ALA A 56 15.93 17.23 18.88
CA ALA A 56 16.17 18.63 18.50
C ALA A 56 14.94 19.29 17.84
N MET A 57 14.00 18.48 17.35
CA MET A 57 12.71 18.93 16.86
C MET A 57 11.72 19.20 18.01
N GLY A 58 11.08 20.36 17.97
CA GLY A 58 10.01 20.71 18.90
C GLY A 58 8.90 19.68 18.92
N GLY A 59 8.42 19.33 20.11
CA GLY A 59 7.36 18.34 20.29
C GLY A 59 7.84 16.88 20.31
N TYR A 60 9.14 16.59 20.36
CA TYR A 60 9.65 15.22 20.50
C TYR A 60 8.94 14.43 21.63
N ILE A 61 8.58 13.18 21.35
CA ILE A 61 7.96 12.26 22.31
C ILE A 61 8.87 11.05 22.55
N SER A 62 9.25 10.35 21.49
CA SER A 62 10.08 9.14 21.57
C SER A 62 10.74 8.82 20.23
N HIS A 63 11.75 7.96 20.25
CA HIS A 63 12.29 7.32 19.06
C HIS A 63 12.54 5.84 19.31
N TRP A 64 12.57 5.05 18.23
CA TRP A 64 12.90 3.63 18.26
C TRP A 64 13.52 3.19 16.94
N GLN A 65 14.08 1.97 16.91
CA GLN A 65 14.64 1.37 15.71
C GLN A 65 13.78 0.18 15.28
N GLY A 66 13.66 -0.02 13.97
CA GLY A 66 13.01 -1.18 13.37
C GLY A 66 13.79 -1.73 12.17
N VAL A 67 13.29 -2.82 11.60
CA VAL A 67 13.78 -3.40 10.36
C VAL A 67 12.66 -3.33 9.34
N TYR A 68 12.93 -2.78 8.17
CA TYR A 68 11.96 -2.63 7.10
C TYR A 68 11.73 -3.98 6.44
N GLU A 69 10.47 -4.37 6.33
CA GLU A 69 10.07 -5.54 5.54
C GLU A 69 9.24 -5.04 4.36
N VAL A 70 9.63 -5.48 3.16
CA VAL A 70 8.86 -5.24 1.94
C VAL A 70 7.50 -5.95 2.09
N PRO A 71 6.38 -5.24 1.90
CA PRO A 71 5.07 -5.88 1.92
C PRO A 71 5.03 -7.01 0.89
N PRO A 72 4.40 -8.16 1.21
CA PRO A 72 4.23 -9.22 0.23
C PRO A 72 3.48 -8.65 -0.99
N PRO A 73 3.79 -9.15 -2.21
CA PRO A 73 3.05 -8.74 -3.39
C PRO A 73 1.55 -9.01 -3.16
N PRO A 74 0.66 -8.15 -3.65
CA PRO A 74 -0.77 -8.38 -3.52
C PRO A 74 -1.10 -9.76 -4.10
N PRO A 75 -1.96 -10.54 -3.43
CA PRO A 75 -2.34 -11.85 -3.92
C PRO A 75 -2.87 -11.72 -5.36
N PRO A 76 -2.60 -12.71 -6.24
CA PRO A 76 -3.14 -12.70 -7.59
C PRO A 76 -4.65 -12.45 -7.53
N GLU A 77 -5.17 -11.54 -8.36
CA GLU A 77 -6.61 -11.34 -8.46
C GLU A 77 -7.25 -12.71 -8.74
N ALA A 78 -8.09 -13.19 -7.82
CA ALA A 78 -8.67 -14.54 -7.88
C ALA A 78 -9.58 -14.75 -9.11
N ILE A 79 -9.95 -13.66 -9.77
CA ILE A 79 -10.77 -13.62 -10.98
C ILE A 79 -9.99 -12.79 -11.99
N GLN A 80 -9.42 -13.45 -13.01
CA GLN A 80 -9.00 -12.75 -14.21
C GLN A 80 -10.25 -12.09 -14.79
N LYS A 81 -10.28 -10.75 -14.80
CA LYS A 81 -11.37 -10.00 -15.41
C LYS A 81 -11.33 -10.20 -16.92
N ASP A 82 -11.84 -11.33 -17.39
CA ASP A 82 -12.27 -11.44 -18.77
C ASP A 82 -13.26 -10.29 -19.00
N ASN A 83 -13.02 -9.47 -20.02
CA ASN A 83 -14.04 -8.50 -20.41
C ASN A 83 -15.31 -9.28 -20.80
N ALA A 84 -16.49 -8.67 -20.59
CA ALA A 84 -17.78 -9.33 -20.79
C ALA A 84 -17.91 -9.98 -22.20
N GLU A 85 -17.22 -9.43 -23.20
CA GLU A 85 -17.16 -9.98 -24.56
C GLU A 85 -16.37 -11.29 -24.65
N THR A 86 -15.20 -11.36 -24.00
CA THR A 86 -14.37 -12.57 -23.97
C THR A 86 -15.06 -13.69 -23.22
N LEU A 87 -15.70 -13.36 -22.10
CA LEU A 87 -16.49 -14.34 -21.34
C LEU A 87 -17.68 -14.86 -22.16
N LEU A 88 -18.41 -13.97 -22.85
CA LEU A 88 -19.52 -14.36 -23.72
C LEU A 88 -19.07 -15.30 -24.85
N LYS A 89 -17.96 -15.00 -25.53
CA LYS A 89 -17.40 -15.88 -26.58
C LYS A 89 -17.08 -17.27 -26.05
N LYS A 90 -16.42 -17.37 -24.89
CA LYS A 90 -16.10 -18.65 -24.25
C LYS A 90 -17.35 -19.47 -23.92
N LEU A 91 -18.39 -18.85 -23.37
CA LEU A 91 -19.63 -19.56 -23.02
C LEU A 91 -20.40 -20.06 -24.25
N ILE A 92 -20.40 -19.29 -25.35
CA ILE A 92 -21.00 -19.72 -26.62
C ILE A 92 -20.24 -20.92 -27.20
N GLU A 93 -18.90 -20.90 -27.17
CA GLU A 93 -18.06 -22.01 -27.66
C GLU A 93 -18.27 -23.32 -26.90
N GLN A 94 -18.58 -23.24 -25.60
CA GLN A 94 -18.87 -24.40 -24.75
C GLN A 94 -20.22 -25.05 -25.09
N ASN A 95 -21.17 -24.30 -25.66
CA ASN A 95 -22.48 -24.77 -26.12
C ASN A 95 -23.24 -25.62 -25.09
N ASP A 96 -23.15 -25.22 -23.81
CA ASP A 96 -23.89 -25.85 -22.71
C ASP A 96 -25.25 -25.15 -22.53
N PRO A 97 -26.38 -25.88 -22.60
CA PRO A 97 -27.71 -25.33 -22.33
C PRO A 97 -27.82 -24.62 -20.97
N GLY A 98 -27.04 -25.02 -19.96
CA GLY A 98 -27.00 -24.40 -18.63
C GLY A 98 -26.32 -23.02 -18.57
N HIS A 99 -25.77 -22.53 -19.69
CA HIS A 99 -25.16 -21.21 -19.79
C HIS A 99 -26.00 -20.20 -20.58
N THR A 100 -27.21 -20.58 -21.01
CA THR A 100 -28.08 -19.76 -21.85
C THR A 100 -28.42 -18.40 -21.22
N GLU A 101 -28.76 -18.40 -19.93
CA GLU A 101 -29.14 -17.20 -19.18
C GLU A 101 -27.95 -16.28 -18.94
N ALA A 102 -26.78 -16.86 -18.66
CA ALA A 102 -25.53 -16.11 -18.48
C ALA A 102 -25.11 -15.42 -19.79
N CYS A 103 -25.19 -16.12 -20.93
CA CYS A 103 -24.95 -15.56 -22.25
C CYS A 103 -25.91 -14.40 -22.57
N PHE A 104 -27.20 -14.56 -22.26
CA PHE A 104 -28.20 -13.52 -22.48
C PHE A 104 -27.90 -12.25 -21.67
N ILE A 105 -27.59 -12.39 -20.38
CA ILE A 105 -27.25 -11.26 -19.51
C ILE A 105 -26.01 -10.53 -20.02
N LEU A 106 -24.95 -11.27 -20.38
CA LEU A 106 -23.70 -10.70 -20.90
C LEU A 106 -23.92 -9.95 -22.23
N ALA A 107 -24.73 -10.49 -23.14
CA ALA A 107 -25.08 -9.83 -24.39
C ALA A 107 -25.85 -8.51 -24.15
N VAL A 108 -26.84 -8.51 -23.25
CA VAL A 108 -27.59 -7.30 -22.89
C VAL A 108 -26.69 -6.25 -22.23
N MET A 109 -25.76 -6.66 -21.37
CA MET A 109 -24.78 -5.75 -20.75
C MET A 109 -23.88 -5.07 -21.79
N LEU A 110 -23.49 -5.80 -22.86
CA LEU A 110 -22.67 -5.27 -23.94
C LEU A 110 -23.44 -4.30 -24.84
N GLU A 111 -24.69 -4.60 -25.18
CA GLU A 111 -25.55 -3.70 -25.98
C GLU A 111 -25.81 -2.36 -25.29
N ARG A 112 -25.97 -2.35 -23.96
CA ARG A 112 -26.19 -1.11 -23.19
C ARG A 112 -24.95 -0.21 -23.05
N LYS A 113 -23.76 -0.74 -23.34
CA LYS A 113 -22.49 0.00 -23.25
C LYS A 113 -22.04 0.59 -24.59
N ARG A 114 -22.72 0.29 -25.69
CA ARG A 114 -22.52 0.92 -27.01
C ARG A 114 -23.28 2.23 -27.12
#